data_AF-A0A0J7MQS9-F1
#
_entry.id   AF-A0A0J7MQS9-F1
#
_cell.length_a   1.000
_cell.length_b   1.000
_cell.length_c   1.000
_cell.angle_alpha   90.00
_cell.angle_beta   90.00
_cell.angle_gamma   90.00
#
_symmetry.space_group_name_H-M   'P 1'
#
loop_
_entity.id
_entity.type
_entity.pdbx_description
1 polymer ?
#
loop_
_entity_poly.entity_id
_entity_poly.type
_entity_poly.pdbx_seq_one_letter_code
_entity_poly.pdbx_strand_id
1 'polypeptide(L)'
;MENFNIELFDNVFEHPKDIFQRLETEIQYIPATQCEVNIYGKSYKIPRQLAAYGDPDLTYTFSGLTVACNIWTPLLLDLKKAVEKVSGTSYNFVIINRYKDGNSCIGQHKDNEPDLDPTSPISSLSFGENRTMVFKKAGCEDQRIELQDNSLMVMRTPTNTEWTHGIPRQKDRKGVRINLTFRKIVNKKKRKLDPEPVVPAKKSKTMIEGAFTEGEGENVFPIGQDKFVVLSTTSRNNVIVHLRQYKRHGVKLYPTKTGVTLQPEWFDRVFARTAPRTPTELEAAHFFVPAHFKIRTQDFTRFELQRDQKCISITDTEWDFIASKLATITTLAIQYQFQTWDFKKEYEQLHFQDLPDAQHALEFSNPSPQDFQKILVSCVCELVKLQEEVASACLFGDPAVLRPDSIIYFNRCVLMFTLKELVQLFKDRVYGYASPIIPTAQSIEQFLNSVQLTQVIDEARFETCALEYLVQAM
;
A
#
# COMPACT_ATOMS: atom_id res chain seq x y z
N MET A 1 30.82 -19.33 -18.52
CA MET A 1 31.50 -19.71 -17.26
C MET A 1 30.53 -20.51 -16.43
N GLU A 2 31.02 -21.50 -15.68
CA GLU A 2 30.14 -22.34 -14.87
C GLU A 2 29.41 -21.50 -13.82
N ASN A 3 28.07 -21.60 -13.80
CA ASN A 3 27.21 -20.97 -12.80
C ASN A 3 27.26 -19.42 -12.73
N PHE A 4 27.70 -18.75 -13.80
CA PHE A 4 27.64 -17.28 -13.95
C PHE A 4 26.67 -16.91 -15.09
N ASN A 5 25.42 -16.66 -14.73
CA ASN A 5 24.31 -16.33 -15.62
C ASN A 5 23.80 -14.91 -15.34
N ILE A 6 24.31 -13.97 -16.13
CA ILE A 6 23.92 -12.56 -16.14
C ILE A 6 23.50 -12.20 -17.56
N GLU A 7 22.34 -11.56 -17.70
CA GLU A 7 21.91 -10.90 -18.95
C GLU A 7 21.97 -9.39 -18.77
N LEU A 8 22.45 -8.68 -19.77
CA LEU A 8 22.56 -7.21 -19.79
C LEU A 8 21.73 -6.66 -20.93
N PHE A 9 20.97 -5.62 -20.63
CA PHE A 9 20.15 -4.88 -21.57
C PHE A 9 20.45 -3.39 -21.42
N ASP A 10 20.89 -2.76 -22.50
CA ASP A 10 21.20 -1.33 -22.53
C ASP A 10 20.04 -0.54 -23.14
N ASN A 11 19.94 0.74 -22.77
CA ASN A 11 18.94 1.67 -23.30
C ASN A 11 17.49 1.20 -23.13
N VAL A 12 17.15 0.74 -21.92
CA VAL A 12 15.85 0.10 -21.64
C VAL A 12 14.66 1.07 -21.81
N PHE A 13 14.86 2.36 -21.57
CA PHE A 13 13.83 3.40 -21.65
C PHE A 13 14.19 4.52 -22.62
N GLU A 14 13.19 5.13 -23.26
CA GLU A 14 13.38 6.22 -24.24
C GLU A 14 13.77 7.56 -23.57
N HIS A 15 13.28 7.83 -22.36
CA HIS A 15 13.50 9.09 -21.64
C HIS A 15 14.21 8.87 -20.28
N PRO A 16 15.46 8.38 -20.25
CA PRO A 16 16.14 8.01 -19.01
C PRO A 16 16.48 9.21 -18.11
N LYS A 17 16.68 10.40 -18.68
CA LYS A 17 16.95 11.63 -17.91
C LYS A 17 15.76 12.07 -17.07
N ASP A 18 14.55 12.01 -17.64
CA ASP A 18 13.32 12.37 -16.94
C ASP A 18 13.03 11.35 -15.84
N ILE A 19 13.23 10.06 -16.12
CA ILE A 19 13.13 9.00 -15.11
C ILE A 19 14.13 9.23 -13.97
N PHE A 20 15.39 9.53 -14.28
CA PHE A 20 16.40 9.81 -13.27
C PHE A 20 16.03 11.01 -12.39
N GLN A 21 15.59 12.11 -12.99
CA GLN A 21 15.16 13.30 -12.25
C GLN A 21 13.97 12.98 -11.33
N ARG A 22 12.98 12.25 -11.82
CA ARG A 22 11.84 11.83 -11.01
C ARG A 22 12.23 10.87 -9.89
N LEU A 23 13.18 9.96 -10.13
CA LEU A 23 13.73 9.09 -9.08
C LEU A 23 14.49 9.86 -8.00
N GLU A 24 15.16 10.96 -8.33
CA GLU A 24 15.79 11.85 -7.34
C GLU A 24 14.75 12.58 -6.47
N THR A 25 13.59 12.92 -7.02
CA THR A 25 12.58 13.74 -6.33
C THR A 25 11.49 12.93 -5.63
N GLU A 26 11.05 11.81 -6.21
CA GLU A 26 9.89 11.03 -5.74
C GLU A 26 10.28 9.93 -4.72
N ILE A 27 11.54 9.50 -4.69
CA ILE A 27 11.97 8.41 -3.82
C ILE A 27 12.22 8.88 -2.40
N GLN A 28 11.50 8.28 -1.46
CA GLN A 28 11.64 8.51 -0.03
C GLN A 28 12.70 7.58 0.54
N TYR A 29 13.91 8.10 0.71
CA TYR A 29 15.02 7.36 1.31
C TYR A 29 14.86 7.25 2.83
N ILE A 30 15.26 6.11 3.37
CA ILE A 30 15.33 5.84 4.80
C ILE A 30 16.30 6.86 5.43
N PRO A 31 15.92 7.50 6.55
CA PRO A 31 16.80 8.42 7.27
C PRO A 31 18.16 7.79 7.58
N ALA A 32 19.23 8.59 7.46
CA ALA A 32 20.59 8.10 7.69
C ALA A 32 20.81 7.58 9.11
N THR A 33 20.04 8.07 10.09
CA THR A 33 20.02 7.61 11.48
C THR A 33 19.51 6.18 11.64
N GLN A 34 18.74 5.68 10.67
CA GLN A 34 18.17 4.32 10.65
C GLN A 34 18.94 3.38 9.70
N CYS A 35 20.03 3.85 9.07
CA CYS A 35 20.82 3.12 8.10
C CYS A 35 22.12 2.59 8.72
N GLU A 36 22.01 1.74 9.74
CA GLU A 36 23.12 1.01 10.33
C GLU A 36 22.94 -0.50 10.14
N VAL A 37 24.01 -1.19 9.76
CA VAL A 37 24.04 -2.66 9.65
C VAL A 37 24.99 -3.25 10.67
N ASN A 38 24.57 -4.33 11.30
CA ASN A 38 25.42 -5.10 12.20
C ASN A 38 26.15 -6.19 11.40
N ILE A 39 27.47 -6.06 11.28
CA ILE A 39 28.32 -7.02 10.60
C ILE A 39 29.29 -7.58 11.64
N TYR A 40 29.15 -8.88 11.95
CA TYR A 40 29.98 -9.59 12.95
C TYR A 40 30.03 -8.89 14.33
N GLY A 41 28.89 -8.39 14.82
CA GLY A 41 28.77 -7.76 16.13
C GLY A 41 29.17 -6.27 16.18
N LYS A 42 29.53 -5.67 15.04
CA LYS A 42 29.91 -4.26 14.93
C LYS A 42 28.91 -3.50 14.07
N SER A 43 28.46 -2.34 14.55
CA SER A 43 27.57 -1.45 13.79
C SER A 43 28.37 -0.63 12.77
N TYR A 44 27.91 -0.62 11.53
CA TYR A 44 28.49 0.18 10.44
C TYR A 44 27.41 1.01 9.76
N LYS A 45 27.72 2.29 9.52
CA LYS A 45 26.88 3.17 8.70
C LYS A 45 26.92 2.73 7.25
N ILE A 46 25.75 2.61 6.63
CA ILE A 46 25.63 2.28 5.22
C ILE A 46 26.10 3.49 4.39
N PRO A 47 27.13 3.37 3.53
CA PRO A 47 27.72 4.51 2.81
C PRO A 47 26.91 4.88 1.55
N ARG A 48 25.59 4.68 1.56
CA ARG A 48 24.66 4.94 0.47
C ARG A 48 23.25 5.11 1.05
N GLN A 49 22.38 5.82 0.34
CA GLN A 49 20.98 5.96 0.75
C GLN A 49 20.19 4.77 0.24
N LEU A 50 19.20 4.33 1.03
CA LEU A 50 18.37 3.18 0.74
C LEU A 50 16.90 3.56 0.76
N ALA A 51 16.10 2.95 -0.11
CA ALA A 51 14.66 2.96 -0.01
C ALA A 51 14.13 1.55 -0.34
N ALA A 52 13.00 1.18 0.23
CA ALA A 52 12.36 -0.12 0.02
C ALA A 52 10.92 0.13 -0.41
N TYR A 53 10.49 -0.47 -1.51
CA TYR A 53 9.12 -0.38 -2.02
C TYR A 53 8.60 -1.77 -2.36
N GLY A 54 7.31 -2.03 -2.17
CA GLY A 54 6.75 -3.35 -2.38
C GLY A 54 5.23 -3.40 -2.29
N ASP A 55 4.70 -4.60 -2.51
CA ASP A 55 3.28 -4.89 -2.31
C ASP A 55 2.88 -4.66 -0.84
N PRO A 56 1.60 -4.35 -0.57
CA PRO A 56 1.10 -4.18 0.80
C PRO A 56 1.44 -5.38 1.68
N ASP A 57 1.69 -5.12 2.97
CA ASP A 57 2.05 -6.11 4.00
C ASP A 57 3.41 -6.81 3.83
N LEU A 58 4.25 -6.40 2.88
CA LEU A 58 5.63 -6.88 2.81
C LEU A 58 6.52 -6.13 3.80
N THR A 59 7.12 -6.86 4.72
CA THR A 59 8.29 -6.41 5.47
C THR A 59 9.54 -7.01 4.84
N TYR A 60 10.61 -6.22 4.79
CA TYR A 60 11.88 -6.66 4.21
C TYR A 60 13.00 -6.54 5.23
N THR A 61 13.71 -7.64 5.48
CA THR A 61 14.84 -7.69 6.39
C THR A 61 16.12 -7.90 5.60
N PHE A 62 17.06 -6.95 5.67
CA PHE A 62 18.41 -7.10 5.14
C PHE A 62 19.46 -6.84 6.21
N SER A 63 20.46 -7.71 6.32
CA SER A 63 21.54 -7.60 7.30
C SER A 63 21.06 -7.31 8.74
N GLY A 64 19.89 -7.86 9.12
CA GLY A 64 19.27 -7.68 10.44
C GLY A 64 18.40 -6.42 10.61
N LEU A 65 18.39 -5.50 9.63
CA LEU A 65 17.52 -4.34 9.62
C LEU A 65 16.21 -4.69 8.90
N THR A 66 15.11 -4.73 9.65
CA THR A 66 13.76 -4.84 9.09
C THR A 66 13.22 -3.46 8.81
N VAL A 67 12.91 -3.18 7.55
CA VAL A 67 12.27 -1.95 7.10
C VAL A 67 10.90 -2.25 6.53
N ALA A 68 9.94 -1.41 6.87
CA ALA A 68 8.65 -1.41 6.21
C ALA A 68 8.84 -0.99 4.75
N CYS A 69 8.20 -1.69 3.82
CA CYS A 69 8.21 -1.29 2.42
C CYS A 69 7.25 -0.11 2.24
N ASN A 70 7.70 0.94 1.56
CA ASN A 70 6.80 1.94 1.02
C ASN A 70 5.91 1.30 -0.06
N ILE A 71 4.71 1.83 -0.23
CA ILE A 71 3.84 1.42 -1.34
C ILE A 71 4.43 1.94 -2.64
N TRP A 72 4.39 1.11 -3.68
CA TRP A 72 4.82 1.46 -5.03
C TRP A 72 4.29 2.83 -5.49
N THR A 73 5.18 3.68 -6.02
CA THR A 73 4.79 4.89 -6.74
C THR A 73 4.40 4.56 -8.20
N PRO A 74 3.64 5.42 -8.90
CA PRO A 74 3.33 5.21 -10.31
C PRO A 74 4.58 5.00 -11.17
N LEU A 75 5.63 5.81 -10.96
CA LEU A 75 6.93 5.64 -11.63
C LEU A 75 7.51 4.25 -11.42
N LEU A 76 7.56 3.78 -10.17
CA LEU A 76 8.12 2.48 -9.85
C LEU A 76 7.30 1.33 -10.42
N LEU A 77 5.97 1.48 -10.53
CA LEU A 77 5.11 0.49 -11.20
C LEU A 77 5.40 0.42 -12.70
N ASP A 78 5.64 1.54 -13.37
CA ASP A 78 5.97 1.55 -14.80
C ASP A 78 7.36 0.93 -15.05
N LEU A 79 8.36 1.27 -14.23
CA LEU A 79 9.68 0.65 -14.29
C LEU A 79 9.60 -0.86 -14.00
N LYS A 80 8.82 -1.27 -12.99
CA LYS A 80 8.55 -2.67 -12.66
C LYS A 80 7.99 -3.42 -13.87
N LYS A 81 6.92 -2.93 -14.50
CA LYS A 81 6.32 -3.57 -15.68
C LYS A 81 7.32 -3.78 -16.81
N ALA A 82 8.14 -2.77 -17.11
CA ALA A 82 9.17 -2.88 -18.14
C ALA A 82 10.23 -3.94 -17.79
N VAL A 83 10.68 -3.97 -16.53
CA VAL A 83 11.62 -4.98 -16.04
C VAL A 83 11.01 -6.38 -16.05
N GLU A 84 9.74 -6.54 -15.66
CA GLU A 84 9.01 -7.82 -15.69
C GLU A 84 8.88 -8.35 -17.12
N LYS A 85 8.61 -7.46 -18.09
CA LYS A 85 8.53 -7.79 -19.51
C LYS A 85 9.87 -8.32 -20.05
N VAL A 86 10.99 -7.68 -19.70
CA VAL A 86 12.33 -8.09 -20.17
C VAL A 86 12.82 -9.35 -19.47
N SER A 87 12.65 -9.43 -18.15
CA SER A 87 13.15 -10.56 -17.35
C SER A 87 12.30 -11.84 -17.47
N GLY A 88 11.03 -11.70 -17.88
CA GLY A 88 10.05 -12.78 -17.92
C GLY A 88 9.60 -13.25 -16.55
N THR A 89 9.69 -12.39 -15.52
CA THR A 89 9.37 -12.73 -14.12
C THR A 89 8.63 -11.59 -13.46
N SER A 90 7.66 -11.89 -12.58
CA SER A 90 6.98 -10.90 -11.75
C SER A 90 7.76 -10.58 -10.48
N TYR A 91 7.78 -9.31 -10.09
CA TYR A 91 8.37 -8.82 -8.85
C TYR A 91 7.29 -8.30 -7.90
N ASN A 92 7.55 -8.33 -6.60
CA ASN A 92 6.67 -7.75 -5.57
C ASN A 92 7.44 -6.84 -4.60
N PHE A 93 8.74 -6.67 -4.82
CA PHE A 93 9.61 -5.83 -4.01
C PHE A 93 10.72 -5.20 -4.85
N VAL A 94 11.13 -3.98 -4.50
CA VAL A 94 12.34 -3.33 -5.01
C VAL A 94 13.11 -2.68 -3.86
N ILE A 95 14.42 -2.89 -3.83
CA ILE A 95 15.34 -2.10 -3.01
C ILE A 95 16.09 -1.10 -3.89
N ILE A 96 15.97 0.18 -3.53
CA ILE A 96 16.58 1.29 -4.22
C ILE A 96 17.84 1.71 -3.48
N ASN A 97 18.95 1.80 -4.20
CA ASN A 97 20.24 2.21 -3.67
C ASN A 97 20.69 3.47 -4.41
N ARG A 98 20.82 4.59 -3.70
CA ARG A 98 21.37 5.83 -4.25
C ARG A 98 22.80 6.03 -3.77
N TYR A 99 23.71 6.03 -4.72
CA TYR A 99 25.14 6.26 -4.56
C TYR A 99 25.39 7.73 -4.88
N LYS A 100 25.73 8.53 -3.87
CA LYS A 100 25.98 9.96 -4.04
C LYS A 100 27.14 10.22 -5.01
N ASP A 101 28.19 9.41 -4.88
CA ASP A 101 29.42 9.51 -5.65
C ASP A 101 30.20 8.18 -5.59
N GLY A 102 31.42 8.20 -6.10
CA GLY A 102 32.40 7.12 -6.06
C GLY A 102 32.84 6.66 -4.66
N ASN A 103 32.59 7.44 -3.61
CA ASN A 103 32.84 7.00 -2.24
C ASN A 103 31.73 6.09 -1.74
N SER A 104 30.50 6.22 -2.24
CA SER A 104 29.44 5.27 -1.92
C SER A 104 29.76 3.87 -2.43
N CYS A 105 29.53 2.84 -1.62
CA CYS A 105 29.86 1.46 -1.99
C CYS A 105 28.93 0.42 -1.34
N ILE A 106 29.02 -0.80 -1.81
CA ILE A 106 28.45 -2.00 -1.16
C ILE A 106 29.51 -3.10 -1.22
N GLY A 107 29.79 -3.70 -0.06
CA GLY A 107 30.78 -4.77 0.07
C GLY A 107 30.39 -6.02 -0.71
N GLN A 108 31.31 -6.97 -0.80
CA GLN A 108 31.02 -8.28 -1.39
C GLN A 108 29.97 -9.01 -0.54
N HIS A 109 28.86 -9.40 -1.16
CA HIS A 109 27.74 -10.09 -0.51
C HIS A 109 27.00 -10.99 -1.49
N LYS A 110 26.07 -11.78 -0.96
CA LYS A 110 25.02 -12.45 -1.73
C LYS A 110 23.70 -11.86 -1.26
N ASP A 111 22.71 -11.83 -2.14
CA ASP A 111 21.33 -11.54 -1.76
C ASP A 111 20.74 -12.80 -1.14
N ASN A 112 20.96 -13.00 0.15
CA ASN A 112 20.64 -14.24 0.86
C ASN A 112 19.54 -14.05 1.91
N GLU A 113 18.64 -13.09 1.68
CA GLU A 113 17.50 -12.85 2.56
C GLU A 113 16.60 -14.09 2.62
N PRO A 114 16.13 -14.48 3.82
CA PRO A 114 15.41 -15.73 4.01
C PRO A 114 14.10 -15.78 3.22
N ASP A 115 13.53 -14.64 2.90
CA ASP A 115 12.24 -14.52 2.21
C ASP A 115 12.40 -14.32 0.69
N LEU A 116 13.62 -14.35 0.15
CA LEU A 116 13.84 -14.26 -1.30
C LEU A 116 13.43 -15.59 -1.99
N ASP A 117 12.66 -15.52 -3.09
CA ASP A 117 12.37 -16.68 -3.93
C ASP A 117 13.67 -17.19 -4.58
N PRO A 118 14.19 -18.37 -4.20
CA PRO A 118 15.50 -18.83 -4.67
C PRO A 118 15.49 -19.23 -6.16
N THR A 119 14.30 -19.31 -6.78
CA THR A 119 14.13 -19.65 -8.19
C THR A 119 13.94 -18.42 -9.07
N SER A 120 13.66 -17.26 -8.47
CA SER A 120 13.41 -16.02 -9.19
C SER A 120 14.73 -15.30 -9.53
N PRO A 121 14.91 -14.78 -10.75
CA PRO A 121 16.01 -13.88 -11.04
C PRO A 121 15.91 -12.59 -10.21
N ILE A 122 17.06 -11.94 -9.98
CA ILE A 122 17.17 -10.62 -9.38
C ILE A 122 17.49 -9.63 -10.49
N SER A 123 16.66 -8.58 -10.64
CA SER A 123 16.80 -7.61 -11.73
C SER A 123 17.27 -6.26 -11.21
N SER A 124 18.42 -5.77 -11.71
CA SER A 124 19.07 -4.54 -11.28
C SER A 124 19.04 -3.52 -12.41
N LEU A 125 18.16 -2.52 -12.26
CA LEU A 125 18.02 -1.40 -13.19
C LEU A 125 18.83 -0.20 -12.67
N SER A 126 19.62 0.42 -13.55
CA SER A 126 20.57 1.49 -13.20
C SER A 126 20.28 2.78 -13.97
N PHE A 127 20.36 3.92 -13.28
CA PHE A 127 20.32 5.27 -13.87
C PHE A 127 21.42 6.15 -13.28
N GLY A 128 21.92 7.10 -14.06
CA GLY A 128 22.96 8.06 -13.68
C GLY A 128 24.38 7.56 -13.95
N GLU A 129 25.34 7.95 -13.10
CA GLU A 129 26.76 7.68 -13.29
C GLU A 129 27.07 6.17 -13.33
N ASN A 130 27.87 5.76 -14.32
CA ASN A 130 28.28 4.37 -14.49
C ASN A 130 29.07 3.86 -13.28
N ARG A 131 28.82 2.62 -12.88
CA ARG A 131 29.57 1.96 -11.80
C ARG A 131 29.91 0.52 -12.13
N THR A 132 31.14 0.13 -11.87
CA THR A 132 31.54 -1.28 -11.98
C THR A 132 31.02 -2.09 -10.78
N MET A 133 30.27 -3.14 -11.06
CA MET A 133 29.97 -4.23 -10.14
C MET A 133 31.01 -5.35 -10.32
N VAL A 134 31.52 -5.87 -9.21
CA VAL A 134 32.53 -6.93 -9.19
C VAL A 134 31.91 -8.19 -8.59
N PHE A 135 31.98 -9.30 -9.30
CA PHE A 135 31.57 -10.61 -8.85
C PHE A 135 32.78 -11.48 -8.53
N LYS A 136 32.71 -12.23 -7.43
CA LYS A 136 33.81 -13.10 -6.96
C LYS A 136 33.30 -14.50 -6.62
N LYS A 137 34.10 -15.50 -6.97
CA LYS A 137 33.94 -16.90 -6.54
C LYS A 137 35.32 -17.48 -6.26
N ALA A 138 35.45 -18.22 -5.15
CA ALA A 138 36.73 -18.81 -4.77
C ALA A 138 37.24 -19.74 -5.87
N GLY A 139 38.51 -19.59 -6.27
CA GLY A 139 39.11 -20.36 -7.36
C GLY A 139 38.72 -19.89 -8.77
N CYS A 140 37.99 -18.78 -8.91
CA CYS A 140 37.65 -18.18 -10.20
C CYS A 140 38.21 -16.76 -10.33
N GLU A 141 38.39 -16.28 -11.57
CA GLU A 141 38.75 -14.89 -11.83
C GLU A 141 37.58 -13.94 -11.51
N ASP A 142 37.89 -12.79 -10.91
CA ASP A 142 36.91 -11.72 -10.63
C ASP A 142 36.23 -11.25 -11.91
N GLN A 143 34.89 -11.37 -11.98
CA GLN A 143 34.13 -10.83 -13.11
C GLN A 143 33.74 -9.37 -12.84
N ARG A 144 33.88 -8.50 -13.84
CA ARG A 144 33.59 -7.07 -13.73
C ARG A 144 32.56 -6.67 -14.77
N ILE A 145 31.46 -6.06 -14.32
CA ILE A 145 30.39 -5.57 -15.19
C ILE A 145 30.24 -4.06 -14.94
N GLU A 146 30.39 -3.25 -15.98
CA GLU A 146 30.07 -1.83 -15.91
C GLU A 146 28.56 -1.64 -16.09
N LEU A 147 27.88 -1.20 -15.03
CA LEU A 147 26.45 -0.90 -15.06
C LEU A 147 26.30 0.54 -15.54
N GLN A 148 25.83 0.68 -16.79
CA GLN A 148 25.67 1.97 -17.46
C GLN A 148 24.37 2.67 -17.06
N ASP A 149 24.26 3.96 -17.36
CA ASP A 149 22.97 4.65 -17.36
C ASP A 149 21.94 3.89 -18.22
N ASN A 150 20.70 3.83 -17.75
CA ASN A 150 19.58 3.18 -18.45
C ASN A 150 19.84 1.69 -18.80
N SER A 151 20.58 0.98 -17.96
CA SER A 151 20.88 -0.45 -18.15
C SER A 151 20.14 -1.34 -17.15
N LEU A 152 19.68 -2.50 -17.60
CA LEU A 152 19.09 -3.56 -16.80
C LEU A 152 20.01 -4.78 -16.81
N MET A 153 20.43 -5.21 -15.63
CA MET A 153 21.11 -6.48 -15.40
C MET A 153 20.15 -7.49 -14.78
N VAL A 154 19.92 -8.63 -15.44
CA VAL A 154 19.13 -9.75 -14.90
C VAL A 154 20.08 -10.83 -14.41
N MET A 155 20.13 -11.02 -13.10
CA MET A 155 20.94 -12.05 -12.43
C MET A 155 20.09 -13.31 -12.22
N ARG A 156 20.32 -14.34 -13.02
CA ARG A 156 19.57 -15.60 -12.95
C ARG A 156 20.25 -16.61 -12.03
N THR A 157 19.47 -17.57 -11.53
CA THR A 157 19.99 -18.75 -10.82
C THR A 157 20.94 -19.53 -11.75
N PRO A 158 22.10 -20.02 -11.26
CA PRO A 158 22.58 -20.05 -9.87
C PRO A 158 23.58 -18.94 -9.49
N THR A 159 23.61 -17.79 -10.19
CA THR A 159 24.66 -16.77 -9.98
C THR A 159 24.73 -16.29 -8.54
N ASN A 160 23.61 -15.85 -7.96
CA ASN A 160 23.56 -15.31 -6.60
C ASN A 160 23.87 -16.36 -5.52
N THR A 161 23.65 -17.65 -5.79
CA THR A 161 24.01 -18.74 -4.85
C THR A 161 25.50 -19.06 -4.89
N GLU A 162 26.18 -18.83 -6.01
CA GLU A 162 27.55 -19.27 -6.26
C GLU A 162 28.58 -18.14 -6.17
N TRP A 163 28.19 -16.92 -6.55
CA TRP A 163 29.06 -15.74 -6.64
C TRP A 163 28.64 -14.69 -5.62
N THR A 164 29.61 -14.07 -4.96
CA THR A 164 29.37 -12.80 -4.26
C THR A 164 29.48 -11.66 -5.25
N HIS A 165 28.80 -10.55 -4.99
CA HIS A 165 28.89 -9.34 -5.79
C HIS A 165 28.96 -8.08 -4.93
N GLY A 166 29.44 -6.98 -5.50
CA GLY A 166 29.53 -5.70 -4.81
C GLY A 166 29.98 -4.57 -5.71
N ILE A 167 29.72 -3.32 -5.29
CA ILE A 167 30.17 -2.12 -5.99
C ILE A 167 31.27 -1.47 -5.14
N PRO A 168 32.56 -1.62 -5.50
CA PRO A 168 33.66 -1.02 -4.76
C PRO A 168 33.65 0.51 -4.87
N ARG A 169 34.42 1.17 -4.01
CA ARG A 169 34.68 2.61 -4.11
C ARG A 169 35.45 2.89 -5.40
N GLN A 170 34.98 3.87 -6.16
CA GLN A 170 35.52 4.28 -7.47
C GLN A 170 35.69 5.81 -7.43
N LYS A 171 36.78 6.29 -6.81
CA LYS A 171 36.96 7.70 -6.39
C LYS A 171 36.91 8.72 -7.54
N ASP A 172 37.15 8.25 -8.76
CA ASP A 172 37.04 8.97 -10.03
C ASP A 172 35.60 9.33 -10.40
N ARG A 173 34.61 8.56 -9.95
CA ARG A 173 33.19 8.78 -10.23
C ARG A 173 32.61 9.86 -9.33
N LYS A 174 32.16 10.96 -9.90
CA LYS A 174 31.64 12.13 -9.16
C LYS A 174 30.12 12.30 -9.24
N GLY A 175 29.48 11.66 -10.22
CA GLY A 175 28.03 11.71 -10.39
C GLY A 175 27.27 10.75 -9.47
N VAL A 176 25.96 10.99 -9.38
CA VAL A 176 25.00 10.17 -8.64
C VAL A 176 24.60 8.97 -9.48
N ARG A 177 24.46 7.80 -8.85
CA ARG A 177 23.85 6.60 -9.44
C ARG A 177 22.66 6.15 -8.59
N ILE A 178 21.53 5.91 -9.23
CA ILE A 178 20.37 5.26 -8.60
C ILE A 178 20.25 3.86 -9.18
N ASN A 179 20.07 2.88 -8.30
CA ASN A 179 19.89 1.49 -8.66
C ASN A 179 18.63 0.94 -8.04
N LEU A 180 17.80 0.31 -8.85
CA LEU A 180 16.58 -0.38 -8.44
C LEU A 180 16.82 -1.89 -8.58
N THR A 181 16.88 -2.61 -7.47
CA THR A 181 17.02 -4.07 -7.46
C THR A 181 15.67 -4.71 -7.17
N PHE A 182 15.00 -5.18 -8.21
CA PHE A 182 13.71 -5.87 -8.16
C PHE A 182 13.89 -7.33 -7.74
N ARG A 183 13.04 -7.77 -6.81
CA ARG A 183 13.08 -9.10 -6.20
C ARG A 183 11.67 -9.64 -6.00
N LYS A 184 11.59 -10.96 -5.90
CA LYS A 184 10.36 -11.68 -5.56
C LYS A 184 10.50 -12.27 -4.16
N ILE A 185 9.70 -11.76 -3.24
CA ILE A 185 9.68 -12.15 -1.84
C ILE A 185 8.56 -13.18 -1.63
N VAL A 186 8.88 -14.30 -0.97
CA VAL A 186 7.99 -15.40 -0.62
C VAL A 186 7.85 -15.49 0.89
N ASN A 187 6.61 -15.47 1.37
CA ASN A 187 6.33 -15.52 2.79
C ASN A 187 6.39 -16.99 3.28
N LYS A 188 7.44 -17.38 4.01
CA LYS A 188 7.67 -18.79 4.41
C LYS A 188 6.66 -19.37 5.41
N LYS A 189 5.77 -18.56 6.01
CA LYS A 189 4.69 -19.03 6.90
C LYS A 189 3.47 -19.53 6.13
N LYS A 190 3.60 -20.64 5.38
CA LYS A 190 2.47 -21.48 4.90
C LYS A 190 2.92 -22.82 4.30
N ARG A 191 3.74 -23.63 5.01
CA ARG A 191 3.68 -25.09 4.80
C ARG A 191 2.65 -25.67 5.76
N LYS A 192 1.51 -26.08 5.21
CA LYS A 192 0.48 -26.86 5.90
C LYS A 192 1.13 -28.14 6.45
N LEU A 193 1.11 -28.35 7.77
CA LEU A 193 0.93 -29.70 8.30
C LEU A 193 -0.54 -30.09 8.04
N ASP A 194 -0.76 -31.36 7.73
CA ASP A 194 -2.07 -31.92 7.39
C ASP A 194 -3.12 -31.58 8.45
N PRO A 195 -4.37 -31.28 8.05
CA PRO A 195 -5.41 -30.94 9.02
C PRO A 195 -5.95 -32.22 9.67
N GLU A 196 -5.73 -32.36 10.98
CA GLU A 196 -6.65 -33.15 11.79
C GLU A 196 -8.02 -32.45 11.88
N PRO A 197 -9.12 -33.23 12.00
CA PRO A 197 -10.48 -32.72 11.87
C PRO A 197 -10.90 -31.97 13.14
N VAL A 198 -10.79 -30.64 13.11
CA VAL A 198 -11.42 -29.79 14.13
C VAL A 198 -12.88 -29.54 13.76
N VAL A 199 -13.77 -30.02 14.63
CA VAL A 199 -15.21 -29.81 14.61
C VAL A 199 -15.54 -28.32 14.42
N PRO A 200 -16.42 -27.93 13.49
CA PRO A 200 -16.66 -26.53 13.19
C PRO A 200 -17.36 -25.83 14.36
N ALA A 201 -16.65 -24.93 15.02
CA ALA A 201 -17.26 -23.92 15.86
C ALA A 201 -18.20 -23.05 15.01
N LYS A 202 -19.43 -22.84 15.51
CA LYS A 202 -20.49 -22.07 14.86
C LYS A 202 -19.98 -20.68 14.44
N LYS A 203 -19.89 -20.46 13.13
CA LYS A 203 -19.62 -19.13 12.56
C LYS A 203 -20.83 -18.23 12.81
N SER A 204 -20.57 -17.07 13.41
CA SER A 204 -21.51 -15.95 13.51
C SER A 204 -22.01 -15.57 12.11
N LYS A 205 -23.34 -15.53 11.94
CA LYS A 205 -24.04 -15.10 10.72
C LYS A 205 -23.74 -13.61 10.48
N THR A 206 -23.07 -13.28 9.37
CA THR A 206 -23.25 -11.97 8.73
C THR A 206 -24.71 -11.86 8.30
N MET A 207 -25.50 -11.07 9.03
CA MET A 207 -26.89 -10.78 8.70
C MET A 207 -26.95 -9.89 7.45
N ILE A 208 -27.54 -10.42 6.38
CA ILE A 208 -28.40 -9.64 5.48
C ILE A 208 -29.73 -10.40 5.45
N GLU A 209 -30.41 -10.46 6.59
CA GLU A 209 -31.78 -10.98 6.69
C GLU A 209 -32.72 -9.78 6.63
N GLY A 210 -32.99 -9.27 5.44
CA GLY A 210 -33.89 -8.13 5.24
C GLY A 210 -34.44 -8.09 3.82
N ALA A 211 -35.74 -7.82 3.70
CA ALA A 211 -36.38 -7.47 2.44
C ALA A 211 -36.22 -5.96 2.24
N PHE A 212 -35.72 -5.53 1.09
CA PHE A 212 -35.63 -4.11 0.70
C PHE A 212 -36.89 -3.72 -0.08
N THR A 213 -37.35 -2.48 -0.01
CA THR A 213 -38.45 -2.00 -0.86
C THR A 213 -37.87 -1.23 -2.04
N GLU A 214 -38.38 -1.45 -3.25
CA GLU A 214 -37.97 -0.69 -4.43
C GLU A 214 -38.26 0.81 -4.23
N GLY A 215 -37.23 1.66 -4.28
CA GLY A 215 -37.35 3.11 -4.06
C GLY A 215 -37.20 3.57 -2.60
N GLU A 216 -37.09 2.66 -1.62
CA GLU A 216 -36.84 3.00 -0.21
C GLU A 216 -35.53 2.38 0.29
N GLY A 217 -34.59 3.25 0.68
CA GLY A 217 -33.29 2.90 1.22
C GLY A 217 -32.19 3.70 0.52
N GLU A 218 -31.66 4.72 1.19
CA GLU A 218 -30.59 5.60 0.67
C GLU A 218 -29.32 4.82 0.28
N ASN A 219 -29.18 3.57 0.71
CA ASN A 219 -28.01 2.72 0.51
C ASN A 219 -28.23 1.55 -0.46
N VAL A 220 -29.38 1.45 -1.15
CA VAL A 220 -29.67 0.36 -2.11
C VAL A 220 -29.73 0.88 -3.54
N PHE A 221 -28.92 0.30 -4.42
CA PHE A 221 -28.79 0.69 -5.83
C PHE A 221 -29.14 -0.48 -6.73
N PRO A 222 -30.39 -0.58 -7.23
CA PRO A 222 -30.76 -1.61 -8.20
C PRO A 222 -29.94 -1.48 -9.48
N ILE A 223 -29.44 -2.61 -9.98
CA ILE A 223 -28.71 -2.71 -11.25
C ILE A 223 -29.35 -3.81 -12.11
N GLY A 224 -29.66 -3.47 -13.36
CA GLY A 224 -30.38 -4.37 -14.25
C GLY A 224 -31.74 -4.80 -13.67
N GLN A 225 -32.13 -6.06 -13.93
CA GLN A 225 -33.45 -6.57 -13.54
C GLN A 225 -33.47 -7.32 -12.21
N ASP A 226 -32.34 -7.86 -11.77
CA ASP A 226 -32.28 -8.85 -10.69
C ASP A 226 -31.07 -8.70 -9.77
N LYS A 227 -30.35 -7.58 -9.83
CA LYS A 227 -29.15 -7.33 -9.01
C LYS A 227 -29.22 -5.98 -8.31
N PHE A 228 -28.46 -5.81 -7.24
CA PHE A 228 -28.27 -4.52 -6.60
C PHE A 228 -26.86 -4.38 -6.02
N VAL A 229 -26.46 -3.14 -5.78
CA VAL A 229 -25.40 -2.77 -4.85
C VAL A 229 -26.03 -2.28 -3.55
N VAL A 230 -25.55 -2.73 -2.40
CA VAL A 230 -25.99 -2.23 -1.08
C VAL A 230 -24.81 -2.08 -0.13
N LEU A 231 -24.85 -1.03 0.71
CA LEU A 231 -23.88 -0.84 1.78
C LEU A 231 -24.42 -1.36 3.12
N SER A 232 -23.56 -1.98 3.91
CA SER A 232 -23.88 -2.40 5.29
C SER A 232 -22.68 -2.22 6.20
N THR A 233 -22.92 -2.13 7.50
CA THR A 233 -21.88 -2.24 8.53
C THR A 233 -21.86 -3.65 9.14
N THR A 234 -20.67 -4.16 9.44
CA THR A 234 -20.52 -5.42 10.18
C THR A 234 -20.68 -5.21 11.69
N SER A 235 -20.76 -6.30 12.45
CA SER A 235 -20.71 -6.23 13.92
C SER A 235 -19.40 -5.67 14.49
N ARG A 236 -18.37 -5.51 13.66
CA ARG A 236 -17.09 -4.86 13.99
C ARG A 236 -16.98 -3.48 13.34
N ASN A 237 -18.12 -2.85 12.98
CA ASN A 237 -18.19 -1.51 12.40
C ASN A 237 -17.52 -1.31 11.04
N ASN A 238 -16.96 -2.35 10.42
CA ASN A 238 -16.45 -2.23 9.06
C ASN A 238 -17.59 -2.04 8.06
N VAL A 239 -17.46 -1.07 7.16
CA VAL A 239 -18.35 -0.85 6.02
C VAL A 239 -18.04 -1.87 4.93
N ILE A 240 -19.08 -2.47 4.35
CA ILE A 240 -18.96 -3.45 3.25
C ILE A 240 -19.94 -3.08 2.15
N VAL A 241 -19.47 -3.13 0.91
CA VAL A 241 -20.29 -3.01 -0.30
C VAL A 241 -20.64 -4.41 -0.79
N HIS A 242 -21.94 -4.70 -0.94
CA HIS A 242 -22.44 -5.97 -1.45
C HIS A 242 -22.97 -5.78 -2.85
N LEU A 243 -22.47 -6.58 -3.80
CA LEU A 243 -23.00 -6.70 -5.14
C LEU A 243 -23.71 -8.06 -5.25
N ARG A 244 -25.04 -8.07 -5.28
CA ARG A 244 -25.84 -9.30 -5.10
C ARG A 244 -27.01 -9.41 -6.05
N GLN A 245 -27.35 -10.65 -6.39
CA GLN A 245 -28.61 -10.96 -7.04
C GLN A 245 -29.75 -11.00 -6.00
N TYR A 246 -30.95 -10.61 -6.40
CA TYR A 246 -32.13 -10.59 -5.56
C TYR A 246 -33.31 -11.34 -6.21
N LYS A 247 -34.30 -11.70 -5.39
CA LYS A 247 -35.62 -12.17 -5.84
C LYS A 247 -36.67 -11.12 -5.54
N ARG A 248 -37.49 -10.79 -6.54
CA ARG A 248 -38.58 -9.83 -6.42
C ARG A 248 -39.86 -10.53 -5.98
N HIS A 249 -40.52 -9.99 -4.97
CA HIS A 249 -41.85 -10.40 -4.51
C HIS A 249 -42.71 -9.15 -4.29
N GLY A 250 -43.43 -8.72 -5.33
CA GLY A 250 -44.12 -7.44 -5.35
C GLY A 250 -43.10 -6.28 -5.32
N VAL A 251 -43.27 -5.34 -4.40
CA VAL A 251 -42.35 -4.22 -4.16
C VAL A 251 -41.12 -4.60 -3.33
N LYS A 252 -41.06 -5.82 -2.79
CA LYS A 252 -39.99 -6.29 -1.92
C LYS A 252 -38.91 -7.07 -2.69
N LEU A 253 -37.65 -6.76 -2.39
CA LEU A 253 -36.45 -7.35 -2.97
C LEU A 253 -35.70 -8.15 -1.90
N TYR A 254 -35.46 -9.43 -2.16
CA TYR A 254 -34.82 -10.35 -1.21
C TYR A 254 -33.43 -10.77 -1.70
N PRO A 255 -32.35 -10.49 -0.95
CA PRO A 255 -31.00 -10.89 -1.34
C PRO A 255 -30.88 -12.41 -1.47
N THR A 256 -30.20 -12.85 -2.52
CA THR A 256 -29.79 -14.24 -2.68
C THR A 256 -28.37 -14.48 -2.14
N LYS A 257 -27.97 -15.76 -2.10
CA LYS A 257 -26.58 -16.13 -1.80
C LYS A 257 -25.60 -15.78 -2.92
N THR A 258 -26.10 -15.55 -4.14
CA THR A 258 -25.32 -15.18 -5.33
C THR A 258 -24.92 -13.72 -5.25
N GLY A 259 -23.62 -13.45 -5.33
CA GLY A 259 -23.09 -12.11 -5.10
C GLY A 259 -21.71 -12.11 -4.45
N VAL A 260 -21.03 -10.98 -4.55
CA VAL A 260 -19.72 -10.74 -3.93
C VAL A 260 -19.80 -9.59 -2.95
N THR A 261 -18.82 -9.54 -2.06
CA THR A 261 -18.62 -8.44 -1.11
C THR A 261 -17.29 -7.77 -1.42
N LEU A 262 -17.28 -6.46 -1.43
CA LEU A 262 -16.10 -5.63 -1.65
C LEU A 262 -15.92 -4.71 -0.44
N GLN A 263 -14.66 -4.42 -0.11
CA GLN A 263 -14.39 -3.26 0.73
C GLN A 263 -14.62 -1.98 -0.10
N PRO A 264 -15.04 -0.85 0.51
CA PRO A 264 -15.32 0.40 -0.20
C PRO A 264 -14.19 0.85 -1.13
N GLU A 265 -12.94 0.74 -0.70
CA GLU A 265 -11.75 1.11 -1.46
C GLU A 265 -11.52 0.21 -2.68
N TRP A 266 -11.87 -1.08 -2.60
CA TRP A 266 -11.83 -1.96 -3.77
C TRP A 266 -12.96 -1.64 -4.74
N PHE A 267 -14.16 -1.33 -4.20
CA PHE A 267 -15.31 -0.95 -5.01
C PHE A 267 -15.04 0.35 -5.78
N ASP A 268 -14.54 1.39 -5.10
CA ASP A 268 -14.17 2.68 -5.70
C ASP A 268 -13.17 2.47 -6.86
N ARG A 269 -12.15 1.64 -6.67
CA ARG A 269 -11.11 1.40 -7.68
C ARG A 269 -11.55 0.51 -8.84
N VAL A 270 -12.35 -0.53 -8.59
CA VAL A 270 -12.86 -1.43 -9.64
C VAL A 270 -13.79 -0.68 -10.58
N PHE A 271 -14.70 0.11 -10.04
CA PHE A 271 -15.72 0.82 -10.81
C PHE A 271 -15.35 2.29 -11.10
N ALA A 272 -14.08 2.66 -10.90
CA ALA A 272 -13.55 4.01 -11.19
C ALA A 272 -13.72 4.43 -12.65
N ARG A 273 -13.94 3.47 -13.55
CA ARG A 273 -14.07 3.67 -14.99
C ARG A 273 -15.25 2.88 -15.53
N THR A 274 -15.66 3.24 -16.74
CA THR A 274 -16.59 2.43 -17.54
C THR A 274 -16.05 1.02 -17.75
N ALA A 275 -16.95 0.12 -18.15
CA ALA A 275 -16.67 -1.28 -18.40
C ALA A 275 -15.43 -1.44 -19.29
N PRO A 276 -14.45 -2.26 -18.88
CA PRO A 276 -13.27 -2.53 -19.69
C PRO A 276 -13.66 -3.02 -21.08
N ARG A 277 -13.07 -2.45 -22.12
CA ARG A 277 -13.25 -2.86 -23.53
C ARG A 277 -12.02 -3.58 -24.07
N THR A 278 -10.91 -3.55 -23.33
CA THR A 278 -9.64 -4.16 -23.72
C THR A 278 -9.03 -4.97 -22.57
N PRO A 279 -8.15 -5.95 -22.86
CA PRO A 279 -7.43 -6.68 -21.81
C PRO A 279 -6.63 -5.76 -20.87
N THR A 280 -6.02 -4.70 -21.41
CA THR A 280 -5.27 -3.70 -20.64
C THR A 280 -6.17 -2.97 -19.63
N GLU A 281 -7.37 -2.57 -20.05
CA GLU A 281 -8.34 -1.95 -19.14
C GLU A 281 -8.83 -2.92 -18.07
N LEU A 282 -8.99 -4.21 -18.43
CA LEU A 282 -9.37 -5.25 -17.47
C LEU A 282 -8.26 -5.51 -16.45
N GLU A 283 -7.01 -5.56 -16.90
CA GLU A 283 -5.83 -5.66 -16.02
C GLU A 283 -5.74 -4.46 -15.08
N ALA A 284 -6.00 -3.25 -15.56
CA ALA A 284 -6.05 -2.06 -14.72
C ALA A 284 -7.12 -2.17 -13.63
N ALA A 285 -8.34 -2.65 -13.96
CA ALA A 285 -9.39 -2.89 -12.97
C ALA A 285 -9.02 -4.01 -11.97
N HIS A 286 -8.31 -5.04 -12.44
CA HIS A 286 -7.89 -6.20 -11.63
C HIS A 286 -6.68 -5.89 -10.72
N PHE A 287 -5.85 -4.92 -11.08
CA PHE A 287 -4.65 -4.57 -10.34
C PHE A 287 -4.96 -4.07 -8.92
N PHE A 288 -6.11 -3.43 -8.74
CA PHE A 288 -6.49 -2.77 -7.49
C PHE A 288 -7.24 -3.66 -6.50
N VAL A 289 -7.48 -4.92 -6.85
CA VAL A 289 -8.20 -5.88 -5.99
C VAL A 289 -7.24 -6.93 -5.44
N PRO A 290 -7.49 -7.47 -4.24
CA PRO A 290 -6.61 -8.47 -3.64
C PRO A 290 -6.63 -9.77 -4.46
N ALA A 291 -5.58 -10.59 -4.35
CA ALA A 291 -5.39 -11.82 -5.14
C ALA A 291 -6.54 -12.85 -5.08
N HIS A 292 -7.41 -12.79 -4.05
CA HIS A 292 -8.57 -13.66 -3.89
C HIS A 292 -9.85 -13.10 -4.54
N PHE A 293 -9.78 -11.92 -5.13
CA PHE A 293 -10.82 -11.31 -5.95
C PHE A 293 -10.38 -11.36 -7.42
N LYS A 294 -11.26 -11.84 -8.30
CA LYS A 294 -10.97 -12.00 -9.72
C LYS A 294 -12.07 -11.42 -10.57
N ILE A 295 -11.68 -10.72 -11.63
CA ILE A 295 -12.56 -10.21 -12.67
C ILE A 295 -12.22 -10.97 -13.95
N ARG A 296 -13.20 -11.64 -14.55
CA ARG A 296 -13.06 -12.41 -15.80
C ARG A 296 -14.07 -11.93 -16.82
N THR A 297 -13.71 -11.98 -18.09
CA THR A 297 -14.61 -11.77 -19.21
C THR A 297 -14.13 -12.59 -20.41
N GLN A 298 -15.03 -12.93 -21.32
CA GLN A 298 -14.70 -13.60 -22.58
C GLN A 298 -14.77 -12.64 -23.77
N ASP A 299 -15.65 -11.64 -23.71
CA ASP A 299 -16.06 -10.82 -24.85
C ASP A 299 -16.23 -9.32 -24.52
N PHE A 300 -15.90 -8.90 -23.29
CA PHE A 300 -16.08 -7.52 -22.80
C PHE A 300 -17.53 -7.00 -22.82
N THR A 301 -18.52 -7.89 -22.97
CA THR A 301 -19.94 -7.58 -22.77
C THR A 301 -20.45 -8.07 -21.43
N ARG A 302 -19.75 -9.07 -20.85
CA ARG A 302 -20.10 -9.68 -19.57
C ARG A 302 -18.88 -9.95 -18.70
N PHE A 303 -18.98 -9.58 -17.43
CA PHE A 303 -17.91 -9.70 -16.44
C PHE A 303 -18.36 -10.62 -15.32
N GLU A 304 -17.53 -11.60 -14.97
CA GLU A 304 -17.66 -12.42 -13.77
C GLU A 304 -16.74 -11.85 -12.69
N LEU A 305 -17.34 -11.33 -11.62
CA LEU A 305 -16.63 -10.94 -10.40
C LEU A 305 -16.69 -12.11 -9.43
N GLN A 306 -15.54 -12.61 -9.02
CA GLN A 306 -15.41 -13.72 -8.08
C GLN A 306 -14.62 -13.28 -6.85
N ARG A 307 -15.12 -13.61 -5.66
CA ARG A 307 -14.39 -13.52 -4.40
C ARG A 307 -14.56 -14.83 -3.63
N ASP A 308 -13.45 -15.50 -3.34
CA ASP A 308 -13.46 -16.84 -2.74
C ASP A 308 -14.32 -17.82 -3.58
N GLN A 309 -15.32 -18.45 -2.97
CA GLN A 309 -16.28 -19.36 -3.62
C GLN A 309 -17.53 -18.65 -4.16
N LYS A 310 -17.63 -17.33 -4.00
CA LYS A 310 -18.78 -16.56 -4.45
C LYS A 310 -18.48 -15.87 -5.76
N CYS A 311 -19.47 -15.82 -6.64
CA CYS A 311 -19.38 -15.10 -7.90
C CYS A 311 -20.68 -14.33 -8.17
N ILE A 312 -20.56 -13.33 -9.01
CA ILE A 312 -21.67 -12.66 -9.68
C ILE A 312 -21.22 -12.27 -11.06
N SER A 313 -22.14 -12.34 -12.01
CA SER A 313 -21.90 -11.85 -13.34
C SER A 313 -22.69 -10.58 -13.58
N ILE A 314 -22.06 -9.56 -14.15
CA ILE A 314 -22.68 -8.31 -14.57
C ILE A 314 -22.40 -8.03 -16.04
N THR A 315 -23.29 -7.33 -16.72
CA THR A 315 -23.04 -6.83 -18.07
C THR A 315 -22.15 -5.58 -18.04
N ASP A 316 -21.62 -5.19 -19.20
CA ASP A 316 -20.95 -3.92 -19.40
C ASP A 316 -21.87 -2.71 -19.09
N THR A 317 -23.13 -2.79 -19.47
CA THR A 317 -24.14 -1.76 -19.15
C THR A 317 -24.45 -1.67 -17.65
N GLU A 318 -24.50 -2.81 -16.95
CA GLU A 318 -24.62 -2.83 -15.49
C GLU A 318 -23.36 -2.27 -14.81
N TRP A 319 -22.17 -2.56 -15.35
CA TRP A 319 -20.91 -1.98 -14.88
C TRP A 319 -20.89 -0.45 -15.06
N ASP A 320 -21.24 0.04 -16.25
CA ASP A 320 -21.30 1.48 -16.55
C ASP A 320 -22.32 2.19 -15.65
N PHE A 321 -23.45 1.55 -15.36
CA PHE A 321 -24.40 2.06 -14.37
C PHE A 321 -23.78 2.14 -12.97
N ILE A 322 -23.05 1.11 -12.52
CA ILE A 322 -22.35 1.15 -11.22
C ILE A 322 -21.34 2.30 -11.20
N ALA A 323 -20.52 2.45 -12.25
CA ALA A 323 -19.55 3.53 -12.38
C ALA A 323 -20.24 4.90 -12.30
N SER A 324 -21.41 5.07 -12.93
CA SER A 324 -22.21 6.31 -12.83
C SER A 324 -22.71 6.64 -11.42
N LYS A 325 -22.80 5.63 -10.53
CA LYS A 325 -23.22 5.78 -9.13
C LYS A 325 -22.06 5.75 -8.14
N LEU A 326 -20.83 5.66 -8.63
CA LEU A 326 -19.63 5.50 -7.81
C LEU A 326 -19.49 6.62 -6.78
N ALA A 327 -19.66 7.87 -7.20
CA ALA A 327 -19.54 9.03 -6.30
C ALA A 327 -20.53 8.91 -5.13
N THR A 328 -21.82 8.68 -5.42
CA THR A 328 -22.86 8.52 -4.40
C THR A 328 -22.57 7.35 -3.45
N ILE A 329 -22.21 6.19 -4.00
CA ILE A 329 -21.91 4.99 -3.21
C ILE A 329 -20.68 5.22 -2.31
N THR A 330 -19.64 5.87 -2.84
CA THR A 330 -18.40 6.16 -2.11
C THR A 330 -18.66 7.17 -0.98
N THR A 331 -19.42 8.22 -1.24
CA THR A 331 -19.84 9.18 -0.21
C THR A 331 -20.62 8.50 0.92
N LEU A 332 -21.58 7.63 0.60
CA LEU A 332 -22.30 6.85 1.61
C LEU A 332 -21.38 5.91 2.40
N ALA A 333 -20.41 5.29 1.73
CA ALA A 333 -19.45 4.40 2.40
C ALA A 333 -18.60 5.17 3.43
N ILE A 334 -18.12 6.35 3.05
CA ILE A 334 -17.36 7.26 3.90
C ILE A 334 -18.21 7.72 5.09
N GLN A 335 -19.48 8.08 4.85
CA GLN A 335 -20.42 8.46 5.91
C GLN A 335 -20.60 7.34 6.92
N TYR A 336 -20.87 6.11 6.45
CA TYR A 336 -21.00 4.95 7.34
C TYR A 336 -19.71 4.66 8.10
N GLN A 337 -18.56 4.85 7.46
CA GLN A 337 -17.27 4.60 8.10
C GLN A 337 -17.07 5.57 9.26
N PHE A 338 -17.20 6.88 9.03
CA PHE A 338 -17.03 7.86 10.09
C PHE A 338 -18.13 7.81 11.16
N GLN A 339 -19.39 7.51 10.82
CA GLN A 339 -20.46 7.33 11.82
C GLN A 339 -20.15 6.22 12.83
N THR A 340 -19.32 5.25 12.43
CA THR A 340 -18.92 4.16 13.31
C THR A 340 -17.61 4.41 14.07
N TRP A 341 -16.92 5.52 13.79
CA TRP A 341 -15.63 5.84 14.38
C TRP A 341 -15.80 6.55 15.73
N ASP A 342 -15.25 5.93 16.78
CA ASP A 342 -15.17 6.49 18.13
C ASP A 342 -13.71 6.43 18.58
N PHE A 343 -12.98 7.51 18.30
CA PHE A 343 -11.54 7.58 18.52
C PHE A 343 -11.17 7.35 19.98
N LYS A 344 -11.92 7.96 20.90
CA LYS A 344 -11.68 7.83 22.35
C LYS A 344 -11.90 6.39 22.80
N LYS A 345 -13.01 5.77 22.41
CA LYS A 345 -13.31 4.39 22.80
C LYS A 345 -12.30 3.40 22.23
N GLU A 346 -11.92 3.54 20.96
CA GLU A 346 -10.90 2.67 20.35
C GLU A 346 -9.54 2.89 21.04
N TYR A 347 -9.21 4.13 21.42
CA TYR A 347 -8.04 4.45 22.22
C TYR A 347 -8.11 3.73 23.57
N GLU A 348 -9.19 3.82 24.33
CA GLU A 348 -9.28 3.17 25.64
C GLU A 348 -9.21 1.64 25.57
N GLN A 349 -9.63 1.02 24.47
CA GLN A 349 -9.62 -0.43 24.28
C GLN A 349 -8.26 -1.03 23.89
N LEU A 350 -7.35 -0.25 23.31
CA LEU A 350 -6.02 -0.73 22.94
C LEU A 350 -5.09 -0.80 24.15
N HIS A 351 -4.69 -2.01 24.55
CA HIS A 351 -3.76 -2.23 25.66
C HIS A 351 -2.30 -2.00 25.25
N PHE A 352 -1.49 -1.46 26.17
CA PHE A 352 -0.05 -1.26 26.00
C PHE A 352 0.70 -2.60 26.07
N GLN A 353 1.78 -2.77 25.28
CA GLN A 353 2.82 -3.74 25.59
C GLN A 353 3.89 -3.03 26.41
N ASP A 354 4.01 -3.42 27.69
CA ASP A 354 4.96 -2.96 28.73
C ASP A 354 5.66 -1.61 28.49
N LEU A 355 5.20 -0.56 29.18
CA LEU A 355 5.95 0.69 29.33
C LEU A 355 7.28 0.37 30.02
N PRO A 356 8.44 0.88 29.55
CA PRO A 356 9.69 0.75 30.29
C PRO A 356 9.53 1.35 31.70
N ASP A 357 10.05 0.64 32.71
CA ASP A 357 9.95 1.01 34.12
C ASP A 357 10.22 2.50 34.33
N ALA A 358 9.33 3.14 35.11
CA ALA A 358 9.30 4.57 35.40
C ALA A 358 10.50 5.10 36.22
N GLN A 359 11.68 4.48 36.11
CA GLN A 359 12.91 4.84 36.83
C GLN A 359 13.82 5.84 36.11
N HIS A 360 13.48 6.24 34.87
CA HIS A 360 14.20 7.28 34.13
C HIS A 360 13.27 8.41 33.67
N ALA A 361 12.51 8.98 34.60
CA ALA A 361 11.85 10.27 34.39
C ALA A 361 12.91 11.38 34.29
N LEU A 362 13.51 11.53 33.11
CA LEU A 362 14.17 12.78 32.72
C LEU A 362 13.11 13.88 32.67
N GLU A 363 13.51 15.14 32.83
CA GLU A 363 12.59 16.29 32.83
C GLU A 363 11.86 16.40 31.47
N PHE A 364 10.67 15.83 31.40
CA PHE A 364 9.83 15.82 30.19
C PHE A 364 8.75 16.90 30.28
N SER A 365 8.55 17.66 29.20
CA SER A 365 7.50 18.67 29.12
C SER A 365 6.12 18.02 29.01
N ASN A 366 5.14 18.49 29.80
CA ASN A 366 3.75 18.06 29.67
C ASN A 366 3.19 18.57 28.31
N PRO A 367 2.73 17.69 27.41
CA PRO A 367 2.27 18.09 26.08
C PRO A 367 1.00 18.93 26.15
N SER A 368 0.92 19.92 25.26
CA SER A 368 -0.30 20.68 25.01
C SER A 368 -1.25 19.91 24.08
N PRO A 369 -2.56 20.25 24.06
CA PRO A 369 -3.48 19.72 23.05
C PRO A 369 -2.98 19.88 21.61
N GLN A 370 -2.26 20.98 21.29
CA GLN A 370 -1.69 21.20 19.96
C GLN A 370 -0.59 20.19 19.59
N ASP A 371 0.15 19.68 20.57
CA ASP A 371 1.18 18.67 20.32
C ASP A 371 0.54 17.34 19.93
N PHE A 372 -0.56 16.95 20.60
CA PHE A 372 -1.34 15.78 20.21
C PHE A 372 -2.01 15.93 18.84
N GLN A 373 -2.49 17.13 18.49
CA GLN A 373 -3.01 17.40 17.16
C GLN A 373 -1.95 17.15 16.08
N LYS A 374 -0.73 17.68 16.24
CA LYS A 374 0.37 17.44 15.30
C LYS A 374 0.72 15.96 15.19
N ILE A 375 0.70 15.22 16.30
CA ILE A 375 0.92 13.77 16.27
C ILE A 375 -0.18 13.10 15.44
N LEU A 376 -1.46 13.41 15.68
CA LEU A 376 -2.58 12.82 14.94
C LEU A 376 -2.54 13.16 13.45
N VAL A 377 -2.29 14.42 13.09
CA VAL A 377 -2.11 14.86 11.70
C VAL A 377 -1.00 14.05 11.04
N SER A 378 0.14 13.92 11.71
CA SER A 378 1.28 13.18 11.18
C SER A 378 1.00 11.67 11.05
N CYS A 379 0.14 11.10 11.90
CA CYS A 379 -0.33 9.71 11.74
C CYS A 379 -1.18 9.55 10.47
N VAL A 380 -2.13 10.46 10.25
CA VAL A 380 -2.95 10.46 9.03
C VAL A 380 -2.08 10.67 7.80
N CYS A 381 -1.14 11.62 7.84
CA CYS A 381 -0.18 11.82 6.74
C CYS A 381 0.66 10.56 6.46
N GLU A 382 1.05 9.81 7.48
CA GLU A 382 1.78 8.55 7.30
C GLU A 382 0.92 7.47 6.63
N LEU A 383 -0.30 7.26 7.14
CA LEU A 383 -1.20 6.20 6.69
C LEU A 383 -1.65 6.41 5.24
N VAL A 384 -1.92 7.65 4.84
CA VAL A 384 -2.55 7.95 3.54
C VAL A 384 -1.78 8.93 2.67
N LYS A 385 -0.55 9.28 3.04
CA LYS A 385 0.37 10.13 2.26
C LYS A 385 -0.26 11.48 1.87
N LEU A 386 -1.03 12.05 2.79
CA LEU A 386 -1.59 13.40 2.65
C LEU A 386 -0.54 14.46 3.00
N GLN A 387 -0.67 15.65 2.41
CA GLN A 387 0.06 16.82 2.87
C GLN A 387 -0.44 17.24 4.26
N GLU A 388 0.47 17.73 5.10
CA GLU A 388 0.19 18.10 6.49
C GLU A 388 -0.90 19.17 6.58
N GLU A 389 -0.87 20.13 5.66
CA GLU A 389 -1.84 21.23 5.59
C GLU A 389 -3.26 20.71 5.32
N VAL A 390 -3.38 19.74 4.42
CA VAL A 390 -4.68 19.13 4.06
C VAL A 390 -5.20 18.29 5.21
N ALA A 391 -4.36 17.43 5.79
CA ALA A 391 -4.76 16.59 6.92
C ALA A 391 -5.10 17.43 8.16
N SER A 392 -4.35 18.50 8.44
CA SER A 392 -4.61 19.41 9.55
C SER A 392 -5.91 20.18 9.36
N ALA A 393 -6.15 20.74 8.16
CA ALA A 393 -7.37 21.48 7.87
C ALA A 393 -8.62 20.57 7.92
N CYS A 394 -8.53 19.34 7.39
CA CYS A 394 -9.64 18.38 7.45
C CYS A 394 -9.92 17.84 8.85
N LEU A 395 -8.93 17.71 9.73
CA LEU A 395 -9.14 17.15 11.08
C LEU A 395 -9.47 18.20 12.14
N PHE A 396 -8.92 19.41 12.03
CA PHE A 396 -8.91 20.41 13.10
C PHE A 396 -9.17 21.86 12.62
N GLY A 397 -9.22 22.11 11.32
CA GLY A 397 -9.41 23.44 10.74
C GLY A 397 -10.76 23.60 10.04
N ASP A 398 -10.85 24.59 9.16
CA ASP A 398 -11.99 24.79 8.25
C ASP A 398 -11.64 24.20 6.88
N PRO A 399 -12.25 23.10 6.44
CA PRO A 399 -11.98 22.53 5.13
C PRO A 399 -12.40 23.45 3.99
N ALA A 400 -13.31 24.40 4.19
CA ALA A 400 -13.75 25.32 3.13
C ALA A 400 -12.62 26.22 2.59
N VAL A 401 -11.47 26.29 3.28
CA VAL A 401 -10.27 26.98 2.77
C VAL A 401 -9.42 26.11 1.84
N LEU A 402 -9.70 24.82 1.73
CA LEU A 402 -9.02 23.88 0.85
C LEU A 402 -9.66 23.87 -0.55
N ARG A 403 -8.91 23.36 -1.53
CA ARG A 403 -9.47 23.09 -2.86
C ARG A 403 -10.38 21.85 -2.78
N PRO A 404 -11.48 21.80 -3.55
CA PRO A 404 -12.37 20.64 -3.58
C PRO A 404 -11.68 19.29 -3.84
N ASP A 405 -10.68 19.28 -4.73
CA ASP A 405 -9.92 18.06 -5.03
C ASP A 405 -9.15 17.52 -3.82
N SER A 406 -8.67 18.40 -2.93
CA SER A 406 -7.95 18.00 -1.71
C SER A 406 -8.87 17.31 -0.71
N ILE A 407 -10.12 17.78 -0.61
CA ILE A 407 -11.13 17.21 0.28
C ILE A 407 -11.65 15.90 -0.27
N ILE A 408 -11.89 15.80 -1.58
CA ILE A 408 -12.22 14.54 -2.25
C ILE A 408 -11.11 13.51 -2.03
N TYR A 409 -9.86 13.92 -2.18
CA TYR A 409 -8.71 13.06 -1.93
C TYR A 409 -8.62 12.61 -0.47
N PHE A 410 -8.76 13.53 0.49
CA PHE A 410 -8.82 13.20 1.92
C PHE A 410 -9.93 12.18 2.22
N ASN A 411 -11.14 12.43 1.71
CA ASN A 411 -12.32 11.58 1.89
C ASN A 411 -12.11 10.17 1.34
N ARG A 412 -11.49 10.03 0.15
CA ARG A 412 -11.12 8.73 -0.42
C ARG A 412 -10.04 8.02 0.38
N CYS A 413 -9.08 8.79 0.90
CA CYS A 413 -7.99 8.26 1.72
C CYS A 413 -8.49 7.59 3.01
N VAL A 414 -9.56 8.10 3.61
CA VAL A 414 -10.18 7.51 4.82
C VAL A 414 -10.61 6.07 4.60
N LEU A 415 -10.98 5.68 3.37
CA LEU A 415 -11.33 4.29 3.05
C LEU A 415 -10.12 3.34 3.08
N MET A 416 -8.89 3.87 3.13
CA MET A 416 -7.66 3.07 3.02
C MET A 416 -7.08 2.61 4.37
N PHE A 417 -7.64 3.05 5.50
CA PHE A 417 -7.19 2.65 6.83
C PHE A 417 -8.36 2.51 7.80
N THR A 418 -8.12 1.76 8.87
CA THR A 418 -9.07 1.54 9.96
C THR A 418 -8.81 2.52 11.11
N LEU A 419 -9.85 2.85 11.89
CA LEU A 419 -9.69 3.63 13.11
C LEU A 419 -8.66 3.00 14.06
N LYS A 420 -8.65 1.67 14.16
CA LYS A 420 -7.71 0.92 14.98
C LYS A 420 -6.26 1.16 14.58
N GLU A 421 -5.95 1.16 13.29
CA GLU A 421 -4.60 1.44 12.78
C GLU A 421 -4.18 2.87 13.11
N LEU A 422 -5.09 3.85 12.91
CA LEU A 422 -4.83 5.25 13.25
C LEU A 422 -4.57 5.43 14.75
N VAL A 423 -5.40 4.84 15.60
CA VAL A 423 -5.28 4.95 17.05
C VAL A 423 -4.03 4.22 17.57
N GLN A 424 -3.69 3.06 16.99
CA GLN A 424 -2.46 2.34 17.34
C GLN A 424 -1.24 3.19 17.01
N LEU A 425 -1.16 3.72 15.78
CA LEU A 425 -0.05 4.57 15.36
C LEU A 425 0.06 5.85 16.22
N PHE A 426 -1.08 6.45 16.55
CA PHE A 426 -1.15 7.59 17.47
C PHE A 426 -0.60 7.23 18.86
N LYS A 427 -1.05 6.12 19.44
CA LYS A 427 -0.55 5.62 20.73
C LYS A 427 0.95 5.32 20.72
N ASP A 428 1.43 4.66 19.68
CA ASP A 428 2.84 4.28 19.54
C ASP A 428 3.74 5.52 19.47
N ARG A 429 3.26 6.62 18.87
CA ARG A 429 4.01 7.88 18.83
C ARG A 429 3.91 8.70 20.11
N VAL A 430 2.78 8.61 20.83
CA VAL A 430 2.61 9.24 22.14
C VAL A 430 3.54 8.61 23.17
N TYR A 431 3.73 7.27 23.14
CA TYR A 431 4.46 6.53 24.18
C TYR A 431 5.72 5.78 23.70
N GLY A 432 6.14 5.95 22.45
CA GLY A 432 7.28 5.24 21.87
C GLY A 432 8.64 5.59 22.49
N TYR A 433 9.57 4.63 22.43
CA TYR A 433 10.95 4.75 22.94
C TYR A 433 11.65 5.97 22.32
N ALA A 434 11.86 7.02 23.14
CA ALA A 434 12.46 8.32 22.83
C ALA A 434 11.53 9.50 22.52
N SER A 435 10.23 9.43 22.86
CA SER A 435 9.43 10.67 22.95
C SER A 435 9.85 11.46 24.20
N PRO A 436 10.26 12.75 24.10
CA PRO A 436 10.59 13.60 25.25
C PRO A 436 9.33 14.06 26.02
N ILE A 437 8.22 13.35 25.85
CA ILE A 437 6.88 13.76 26.22
C ILE A 437 6.24 12.59 26.96
N ILE A 438 6.00 12.76 28.26
CA ILE A 438 5.16 11.84 29.04
C ILE A 438 3.83 12.55 29.26
N PRO A 439 2.73 12.12 28.62
CA PRO A 439 1.44 12.73 28.83
C PRO A 439 0.90 12.38 30.21
N THR A 440 0.35 13.37 30.91
CA THR A 440 -0.48 13.12 32.09
C THR A 440 -1.82 12.53 31.66
N ALA A 441 -2.44 11.71 32.52
CA ALA A 441 -3.79 11.17 32.27
C ALA A 441 -4.81 12.28 31.94
N GLN A 442 -4.68 13.43 32.61
CA GLN A 442 -5.51 14.60 32.36
C GLN A 442 -5.27 15.23 30.98
N SER A 443 -4.00 15.39 30.55
CA SER A 443 -3.68 15.99 29.25
C SER A 443 -4.18 15.16 28.07
N ILE A 444 -4.06 13.82 28.16
CA ILE A 444 -4.52 12.92 27.11
C ILE A 444 -6.05 12.85 27.09
N GLU A 445 -6.70 12.82 28.26
CA GLU A 445 -8.16 12.82 28.34
C GLU A 445 -8.77 14.10 27.78
N GLN A 446 -8.16 15.27 28.06
CA GLN A 446 -8.56 16.53 27.46
C GLN A 446 -8.48 16.50 25.93
N PHE A 447 -7.38 15.96 25.37
CA PHE A 447 -7.25 15.82 23.92
C PHE A 447 -8.28 14.84 23.34
N LEU A 448 -8.43 13.65 23.92
CA LEU A 448 -9.39 12.64 23.42
C LEU A 448 -10.83 13.16 23.39
N ASN A 449 -11.22 13.98 24.37
CA ASN A 449 -12.53 14.62 24.39
C ASN A 449 -12.68 15.75 23.36
N SER A 450 -11.57 16.30 22.84
CA SER A 450 -11.57 17.35 21.82
C SER A 450 -11.66 16.82 20.38
N VAL A 451 -11.31 15.56 20.16
CA VAL A 451 -11.31 14.95 18.82
C VAL A 451 -12.75 14.65 18.39
N GLN A 452 -13.31 15.47 17.51
CA GLN A 452 -14.62 15.27 16.90
C GLN A 452 -14.47 14.84 15.43
N LEU A 453 -14.08 13.58 15.19
CA LEU A 453 -14.03 13.02 13.82
C LEU A 453 -15.40 13.06 13.12
N THR A 454 -16.49 13.24 13.88
CA THR A 454 -17.83 13.43 13.36
C THR A 454 -18.08 14.79 12.70
N GLN A 455 -17.36 15.86 13.06
CA GLN A 455 -17.52 17.17 12.40
C GLN A 455 -16.92 17.16 10.98
N VAL A 456 -15.82 16.42 10.79
CA VAL A 456 -15.21 16.13 9.47
C VAL A 456 -16.24 15.52 8.50
N ILE A 457 -17.26 14.83 9.01
CA ILE A 457 -18.35 14.22 8.22
C ILE A 457 -19.25 15.28 7.60
N ASP A 458 -19.60 16.34 8.32
CA ASP A 458 -20.59 17.32 7.85
C ASP A 458 -20.04 18.17 6.69
N GLU A 459 -18.72 18.38 6.65
CA GLU A 459 -18.03 19.13 5.59
C GLU A 459 -17.70 18.25 4.37
N ALA A 460 -17.37 16.96 4.59
CA ALA A 460 -17.22 15.98 3.52
C ALA A 460 -18.50 15.80 2.66
N ARG A 461 -19.68 16.14 3.20
CA ARG A 461 -21.00 16.05 2.54
C ARG A 461 -21.16 17.01 1.36
N PHE A 462 -20.46 18.14 1.33
CA PHE A 462 -20.71 19.18 0.33
C PHE A 462 -19.82 19.08 -0.93
N GLU A 463 -18.61 18.51 -0.82
CA GLU A 463 -17.64 18.62 -1.92
C GLU A 463 -17.46 17.35 -2.77
N THR A 464 -17.79 16.17 -2.26
CA THR A 464 -17.79 14.95 -3.09
C THR A 464 -18.95 14.92 -4.11
N CYS A 465 -19.99 15.73 -3.90
CA CYS A 465 -21.14 15.85 -4.80
C CYS A 465 -20.92 16.81 -5.99
N ALA A 466 -19.84 17.58 -6.04
CA ALA A 466 -19.59 18.56 -7.12
C ALA A 466 -18.83 17.99 -8.34
N LEU A 467 -18.70 16.66 -8.42
CA LEU A 467 -17.85 15.92 -9.35
C LEU A 467 -18.38 15.83 -10.80
N GLU A 468 -18.92 16.92 -11.35
CA GLU A 468 -19.10 17.05 -12.81
C GLU A 468 -17.80 17.44 -13.55
N TYR A 469 -16.70 17.76 -12.84
CA TYR A 469 -15.53 18.40 -13.46
C TYR A 469 -14.29 17.52 -13.78
N LEU A 470 -14.28 16.22 -13.47
CA LEU A 470 -13.09 15.36 -13.69
C LEU A 470 -13.25 14.28 -14.77
N VAL A 471 -14.16 14.47 -15.74
CA VAL A 471 -14.29 13.61 -16.93
C VAL A 471 -13.63 14.22 -18.19
N GLN A 472 -13.11 15.46 -18.14
CA GLN A 472 -12.58 16.14 -19.34
C GLN A 472 -11.06 16.42 -19.37
N ALA A 473 -10.27 15.92 -18.42
CA ALA A 473 -8.84 16.28 -18.34
C ALA A 473 -7.85 15.12 -18.18
N MET A 474 -8.18 13.92 -18.68
CA MET A 474 -7.22 12.82 -18.85
C MET A 474 -7.25 12.26 -20.26
#